data_AF-Q0FLL0-F1
#
_entry.id   AF-Q0FLL0-F1
#
_cell.length_a   1.000
_cell.length_b   1.000
_cell.length_c   1.000
_cell.angle_alpha   90.00
_cell.angle_beta   90.00
_cell.angle_gamma   90.00
#
_symmetry.space_group_name_H-M   'P 1'
#
loop_
_entity.id
_entity.type
_entity.pdbx_description
1 polymer ?
#
loop_
_entity_poly.entity_id
_entity_poly.type
_entity_poly.pdbx_seq_one_letter_code
_entity_poly.pdbx_strand_id
1 'polypeptide(L)'
;MSAARLEAEVMAQPEGERLSYALGLLAFYLDPKPVFYDGLVSLGLRVTGQEARILHALDRRRGQLVSLQALHAAAMGDRPLEEWSDPRTVYARLGSIRAELARLSLPARIHAWPGMGYRLTAPEGFSFTGAADA
;
A
#
# COMPACT_ATOMS: atom_id res chain seq x y z
N MET A 1 -5.16 17.00 11.32
CA MET A 1 -6.01 16.84 10.12
C MET A 1 -6.04 15.41 9.54
N SER A 2 -4.99 14.59 9.65
CA SER A 2 -5.01 13.20 9.17
C SER A 2 -5.87 12.27 10.04
N ALA A 3 -5.83 12.43 11.37
CA ALA A 3 -6.60 11.61 12.31
C ALA A 3 -8.11 11.68 12.04
N ALA A 4 -8.66 12.89 11.84
CA ALA A 4 -10.06 13.10 11.48
C ALA A 4 -10.45 12.46 10.14
N ARG A 5 -9.51 12.29 9.19
CA ARG A 5 -9.76 11.61 7.91
C ARG A 5 -9.70 10.09 8.02
N LEU A 6 -8.78 9.56 8.84
CA LEU A 6 -8.71 8.14 9.19
C LEU A 6 -9.95 7.71 9.96
N GLU A 7 -10.39 8.54 10.90
CA GLU A 7 -11.64 8.35 11.64
C GLU A 7 -12.84 8.34 10.69
N ALA A 8 -12.94 9.29 9.76
CA ALA A 8 -14.01 9.29 8.76
C ALA A 8 -13.99 8.03 7.87
N GLU A 9 -12.81 7.53 7.50
CA GLU A 9 -12.65 6.30 6.71
C GLU A 9 -13.11 5.05 7.48
N VAL A 10 -12.79 4.96 8.77
CA VAL A 10 -13.28 3.87 9.65
C VAL A 10 -14.79 3.96 9.83
N MET A 11 -15.32 5.15 10.08
CA MET A 11 -16.75 5.37 10.33
C MET A 11 -17.61 5.16 9.08
N ALA A 12 -17.02 5.28 7.88
CA ALA A 12 -17.67 4.95 6.61
C ALA A 12 -17.87 3.44 6.39
N GLN A 13 -17.21 2.56 7.16
CA GLN A 13 -17.44 1.12 7.10
C GLN A 13 -18.76 0.75 7.80
N PRO A 14 -19.40 -0.38 7.42
CA PRO A 14 -20.53 -0.94 8.15
C PRO A 14 -20.20 -1.11 9.63
N GLU A 15 -21.16 -0.86 10.52
CA GLU A 15 -20.92 -0.79 11.98
C GLU A 15 -20.22 -2.05 12.53
N GLY A 16 -20.62 -3.24 12.06
CA GLY A 16 -20.02 -4.52 12.46
C GLY A 16 -18.60 -4.75 11.93
N GLU A 17 -18.12 -3.95 10.97
CA GLU A 17 -16.81 -4.11 10.32
C GLU A 17 -15.80 -3.05 10.75
N ARG A 18 -16.23 -1.97 11.41
CA ARG A 18 -15.39 -0.81 11.78
C ARG A 18 -14.19 -1.20 12.64
N LEU A 19 -14.39 -2.03 13.66
CA LEU A 19 -13.31 -2.45 14.56
C LEU A 19 -12.28 -3.32 13.84
N SER A 20 -12.72 -4.30 13.05
CA SER A 20 -11.85 -5.16 12.24
C SER A 20 -11.06 -4.34 11.22
N TYR A 21 -11.71 -3.35 10.60
CA TYR A 21 -11.05 -2.41 9.69
C TYR A 21 -9.98 -1.57 10.39
N ALA A 22 -10.29 -1.00 11.56
CA ALA A 22 -9.37 -0.18 12.35
C ALA A 22 -8.16 -0.99 12.87
N LEU A 23 -8.39 -2.22 13.36
CA LEU A 23 -7.32 -3.13 13.77
C LEU A 23 -6.46 -3.55 12.58
N GLY A 24 -7.06 -3.79 11.42
CA GLY A 24 -6.33 -4.05 10.16
C GLY A 24 -5.47 -2.87 9.72
N LEU A 25 -5.92 -1.63 9.95
CA LEU A 25 -5.11 -0.42 9.74
C LEU A 25 -3.94 -0.35 10.73
N LEU A 26 -4.17 -0.58 12.02
CA LEU A 26 -3.11 -0.56 13.04
C LEU A 26 -2.05 -1.63 12.82
N ALA A 27 -2.45 -2.86 12.53
CA ALA A 27 -1.52 -3.95 12.19
C ALA A 27 -0.69 -3.62 10.95
N PHE A 28 -1.27 -2.89 9.99
CA PHE A 28 -0.55 -2.42 8.81
C PHE A 28 0.47 -1.32 9.12
N TYR A 29 0.18 -0.43 10.08
CA TYR A 29 1.12 0.62 10.52
C TYR A 29 2.28 0.09 11.37
N LEU A 30 2.05 -0.98 12.12
CA LEU A 30 2.95 -1.48 13.17
C LEU A 30 3.76 -2.73 12.77
N ASP A 31 3.61 -3.24 11.55
CA ASP A 31 4.25 -4.50 11.12
C ASP A 31 5.78 -4.34 10.98
N PRO A 32 6.62 -5.16 11.66
CA PRO A 32 8.05 -5.20 11.45
C PRO A 32 8.38 -5.76 10.06
N LYS A 33 9.29 -5.11 9.32
CA LYS A 33 9.52 -5.36 7.89
C LYS A 33 10.89 -5.96 7.58
N PRO A 34 10.94 -7.28 7.36
CA PRO A 34 12.01 -7.90 6.57
C PRO A 34 11.52 -8.57 5.26
N VAL A 35 10.64 -9.58 5.31
CA VAL A 35 10.42 -10.52 4.18
C VAL A 35 9.88 -9.88 2.89
N PHE A 36 8.89 -8.98 2.99
CA PHE A 36 8.34 -8.33 1.79
C PHE A 36 9.39 -7.46 1.07
N TYR A 37 10.25 -6.81 1.84
CA TYR A 37 11.25 -5.88 1.31
C TYR A 37 12.40 -6.65 0.66
N ASP A 38 12.82 -7.73 1.29
CA ASP A 38 13.80 -8.66 0.74
C ASP A 38 13.29 -9.27 -0.58
N GLY A 39 12.00 -9.58 -0.65
CA GLY A 39 11.35 -10.03 -1.89
C GLY A 39 11.36 -8.98 -3.00
N LEU A 40 11.08 -7.71 -2.70
CA LEU A 40 11.17 -6.63 -3.70
C LEU A 40 12.59 -6.50 -4.26
N VAL A 41 13.61 -6.58 -3.40
CA VAL A 41 15.02 -6.54 -3.80
C VAL A 41 15.37 -7.76 -4.67
N SER A 42 14.91 -8.95 -4.28
CA SER A 42 15.15 -10.20 -5.01
C SER A 42 14.51 -10.19 -6.41
N LEU A 43 13.34 -9.55 -6.55
CA LEU A 43 12.69 -9.31 -7.84
C LEU A 43 13.34 -8.17 -8.66
N GLY A 44 14.30 -7.45 -8.08
CA GLY A 44 14.99 -6.34 -8.73
C GLY A 44 14.18 -5.05 -8.83
N LEU A 45 13.13 -4.88 -8.00
CA LEU A 45 12.39 -3.61 -7.92
C LEU A 45 13.26 -2.54 -7.29
N ARG A 46 13.38 -1.39 -7.97
CA ARG A 46 14.07 -0.22 -7.45
C ARG A 46 13.05 0.78 -6.93
N VAL A 47 12.66 0.60 -5.67
CA VAL A 47 11.68 1.45 -4.99
C VAL A 47 12.25 2.06 -3.72
N THR A 48 11.83 3.28 -3.41
CA THR A 48 12.10 3.92 -2.12
C THR A 48 11.33 3.22 -1.01
N GLY A 49 11.72 3.43 0.25
CA GLY A 49 11.01 2.85 1.40
C GLY A 49 9.53 3.24 1.44
N GLN A 50 9.19 4.47 1.03
CA GLN A 50 7.80 4.95 0.98
C GLN A 50 7.00 4.27 -0.14
N GLU A 51 7.61 4.06 -1.31
CA GLU A 51 6.99 3.31 -2.42
C GLU A 51 6.81 1.84 -2.08
N ALA A 52 7.79 1.22 -1.41
CA ALA A 52 7.67 -0.15 -0.90
C ALA A 52 6.52 -0.28 0.11
N ARG A 53 6.33 0.70 1.00
CA ARG A 53 5.17 0.72 1.92
C ARG A 53 3.84 0.86 1.18
N ILE A 54 3.75 1.72 0.15
CA ILE A 54 2.57 1.85 -0.71
C ILE A 54 2.26 0.52 -1.42
N LEU A 55 3.28 -0.09 -2.04
CA LEU A 55 3.12 -1.36 -2.74
C LEU A 55 2.69 -2.49 -1.80
N HIS A 56 3.25 -2.52 -0.59
CA HIS A 56 2.85 -3.46 0.45
C HIS A 56 1.38 -3.27 0.88
N ALA A 57 0.93 -2.01 1.04
CA ALA A 57 -0.46 -1.70 1.37
C ALA A 57 -1.44 -2.25 0.32
N LEU A 58 -1.08 -2.06 -0.94
CA LEU A 58 -1.84 -2.54 -2.09
C LEU A 58 -1.82 -4.07 -2.18
N ASP A 59 -0.69 -4.70 -1.91
CA ASP A 59 -0.54 -6.16 -2.00
C ASP A 59 -1.31 -6.89 -0.89
N ARG A 60 -1.27 -6.40 0.35
CA ARG A 60 -2.07 -6.96 1.45
C ARG A 60 -3.57 -6.87 1.22
N ARG A 61 -4.02 -5.94 0.38
CA ARG A 61 -5.42 -5.72 0.00
C ARG A 61 -5.64 -6.01 -1.49
N ARG A 62 -4.91 -6.99 -2.04
CA ARG A 62 -5.01 -7.38 -3.46
C ARG A 62 -6.47 -7.63 -3.83
N GLY A 63 -6.90 -7.06 -4.96
CA GLY A 63 -8.28 -7.13 -5.43
C GLY A 63 -9.26 -6.14 -4.77
N GLN A 64 -8.87 -5.48 -3.66
CA GLN A 64 -9.71 -4.51 -2.95
C GLN A 64 -9.30 -3.05 -3.25
N LEU A 65 -10.18 -2.10 -2.93
CA LEU A 65 -9.86 -0.67 -3.06
C LEU A 65 -9.08 -0.19 -1.83
N VAL A 66 -8.05 0.62 -2.07
CA VAL A 66 -7.24 1.28 -1.06
C VAL A 66 -7.27 2.79 -1.32
N SER A 67 -7.74 3.56 -0.33
CA SER A 67 -7.92 5.00 -0.45
C SER A 67 -6.58 5.73 -0.62
N LEU A 68 -6.60 6.94 -1.21
CA LEU A 68 -5.41 7.80 -1.26
C LEU A 68 -4.85 8.09 0.13
N GLN A 69 -5.73 8.24 1.14
CA GLN A 69 -5.32 8.51 2.51
C GLN A 69 -4.63 7.31 3.14
N ALA A 70 -5.15 6.10 2.94
CA ALA A 70 -4.51 4.87 3.40
C ALA A 70 -3.12 4.67 2.75
N LEU A 71 -2.99 4.94 1.45
CA LEU A 71 -1.68 4.88 0.78
C LEU A 71 -0.72 5.98 1.23
N HIS A 72 -1.22 7.18 1.52
CA HIS A 72 -0.39 8.25 2.04
C HIS A 72 0.13 7.91 3.43
N ALA A 73 -0.75 7.45 4.31
CA ALA A 73 -0.38 7.05 5.65
C ALA A 73 0.58 5.84 5.62
N ALA A 74 0.37 4.88 4.70
CA ALA A 74 1.35 3.83 4.41
C ALA A 74 2.72 4.40 4.06
N ALA A 75 2.78 5.39 3.16
CA ALA A 75 4.03 6.01 2.76
C ALA A 75 4.75 6.69 3.94
N MET A 76 4.00 7.33 4.85
CA MET A 76 4.55 8.01 6.02
C MET A 76 5.06 7.05 7.08
N GLY A 77 4.41 5.90 7.25
CA GLY A 77 4.80 4.89 8.23
C GLY A 77 4.64 5.41 9.66
N ASP A 78 5.70 5.30 10.45
CA ASP A 78 5.80 5.68 11.87
C ASP A 78 6.20 7.14 12.11
N ARG A 79 6.33 7.93 11.03
CA ARG A 79 6.73 9.34 11.15
C ARG A 79 5.72 10.16 11.94
N PRO A 80 6.18 11.12 12.77
CA PRO A 80 5.32 12.10 13.43
C PRO A 80 4.42 12.82 12.43
N LEU A 81 3.20 13.15 12.83
CA LEU A 81 2.20 13.72 11.92
C LEU A 81 2.64 15.07 11.35
N GLU A 82 3.43 15.82 12.09
CA GLU A 82 3.98 17.12 11.72
C GLU A 82 4.95 17.00 10.53
N GLU A 83 5.52 15.81 10.32
CA GLU A 83 6.45 15.49 9.23
C GLU A 83 5.76 14.88 8.01
N TRP A 84 4.43 14.73 8.03
CA TRP A 84 3.70 14.12 6.94
C TRP A 84 3.69 15.05 5.72
N SER A 85 4.04 14.49 4.56
CA SER A 85 3.98 15.20 3.30
C SER A 85 2.54 15.45 2.82
N ASP A 86 2.38 16.16 1.71
CA ASP A 86 1.07 16.25 1.04
C ASP A 86 0.64 14.85 0.53
N PRO A 87 -0.61 14.40 0.77
CA PRO A 87 -1.17 13.18 0.20
C PRO A 87 -1.03 13.06 -1.33
N ARG A 88 -0.96 14.18 -2.05
CA ARG A 88 -0.76 14.22 -3.51
C ARG A 88 0.58 13.62 -3.95
N THR A 89 1.57 13.54 -3.05
CA THR A 89 2.85 12.87 -3.35
C THR A 89 2.67 11.39 -3.69
N VAL A 90 1.59 10.76 -3.23
CA VAL A 90 1.25 9.37 -3.57
C VAL A 90 1.06 9.18 -5.08
N TYR A 91 0.54 10.18 -5.81
CA TYR A 91 0.37 10.08 -7.26
C TYR A 91 1.69 9.86 -7.99
N ALA A 92 2.72 10.63 -7.63
CA ALA A 92 4.05 10.50 -8.21
C ALA A 92 4.65 9.13 -7.89
N ARG A 93 4.52 8.67 -6.64
CA ARG A 93 5.02 7.36 -6.18
C ARG A 93 4.33 6.20 -6.88
N LEU A 94 3.02 6.26 -7.07
CA LEU A 94 2.28 5.26 -7.85
C LEU A 94 2.73 5.24 -9.31
N GLY A 95 3.09 6.39 -9.88
CA GLY A 95 3.72 6.49 -11.19
C GLY A 95 5.05 5.73 -11.24
N SER A 96 5.95 6.00 -10.29
CA SER A 96 7.24 5.29 -10.17
C SER A 96 7.07 3.78 -10.00
N ILE A 97 6.17 3.35 -9.11
CA ILE A 97 5.90 1.92 -8.88
C ILE A 97 5.40 1.25 -10.17
N ARG A 98 4.44 1.88 -10.87
CA ARG A 98 3.93 1.34 -12.15
C ARG A 98 5.03 1.22 -13.19
N ALA A 99 5.92 2.23 -13.27
CA ALA A 99 7.06 2.20 -14.19
C ALA A 99 8.01 1.03 -13.87
N GLU A 100 8.31 0.79 -12.60
CA GLU A 100 9.15 -0.34 -12.17
C GLU A 100 8.50 -1.70 -12.43
N LEU A 101 7.21 -1.85 -12.12
CA LEU A 101 6.46 -3.09 -12.44
C LEU A 101 6.46 -3.38 -13.94
N ALA A 102 6.32 -2.34 -14.78
CA ALA A 102 6.39 -2.47 -16.23
C ALA A 102 7.80 -2.78 -16.73
N ARG A 103 8.83 -2.11 -16.19
CA ARG A 103 10.25 -2.32 -16.54
C ARG A 103 10.69 -3.77 -16.33
N LEU A 104 10.20 -4.39 -15.26
CA LEU A 104 10.51 -5.77 -14.90
C LEU A 104 9.52 -6.79 -15.50
N SER A 105 8.57 -6.34 -16.31
CA SER A 105 7.50 -7.19 -16.87
C SER A 105 6.75 -8.00 -15.82
N LEU A 106 6.61 -7.46 -14.60
CA LEU A 106 5.90 -8.14 -13.53
C LEU A 106 4.40 -8.16 -13.83
N PRO A 107 3.69 -9.23 -13.47
CA PRO A 107 2.29 -9.40 -13.84
C PRO A 107 1.33 -8.58 -12.95
N ALA A 108 1.85 -7.89 -11.93
CA ALA A 108 1.06 -7.01 -11.08
C ALA A 108 0.70 -5.69 -11.80
N ARG A 109 -0.52 -5.21 -11.57
CA ARG A 109 -1.08 -3.98 -12.15
C ARG A 109 -1.79 -3.17 -11.08
N ILE A 110 -1.57 -1.86 -11.07
CA ILE A 110 -2.21 -0.91 -10.16
C ILE A 110 -3.23 -0.08 -10.94
N HIS A 111 -4.51 -0.29 -10.68
CA HIS A 111 -5.62 0.43 -11.30
C HIS A 111 -6.02 1.62 -10.44
N ALA A 112 -6.33 2.75 -11.08
CA ALA A 112 -6.92 3.90 -10.41
C ALA A 112 -8.44 3.86 -10.56
N TRP A 113 -9.16 4.11 -9.46
CA TRP A 113 -10.59 4.31 -9.46
C TRP A 113 -10.88 5.75 -9.01
N PRO A 114 -11.22 6.65 -9.94
CA PRO A 114 -11.41 8.07 -9.64
C PRO A 114 -12.35 8.30 -8.46
N GLY A 115 -11.94 9.14 -7.52
CA GLY A 115 -12.72 9.45 -6.31
C GLY A 115 -12.73 8.36 -5.23
N MET A 116 -12.26 7.15 -5.51
CA MET A 116 -12.30 6.03 -4.55
C MET A 116 -10.93 5.55 -4.09
N GLY A 117 -9.94 5.48 -4.98
CA GLY A 117 -8.58 5.06 -4.62
C GLY A 117 -7.93 4.16 -5.67
N TYR A 118 -7.22 3.14 -5.22
CA TYR A 118 -6.39 2.28 -6.05
C TYR A 118 -6.60 0.82 -5.72
N ARG A 119 -6.41 -0.04 -6.73
CA ARG A 119 -6.50 -1.49 -6.59
C ARG A 119 -5.33 -2.15 -7.27
N LEU A 120 -4.66 -3.06 -6.57
CA LEU A 120 -3.67 -3.94 -7.17
C LEU A 120 -4.32 -5.26 -7.59
N THR A 121 -4.03 -5.69 -8.82
CA THR A 121 -4.39 -7.01 -9.36
C THR A 121 -3.13 -7.71 -9.83
N ALA A 122 -3.05 -9.02 -9.59
CA ALA A 122 -2.00 -9.89 -10.12
C ALA A 122 -2.58 -11.31 -10.29
N PRO A 123 -1.99 -12.18 -11.14
CA PRO A 123 -2.39 -13.57 -11.27
C PRO A 123 -2.33 -14.33 -9.96
N GLU A 124 -3.15 -15.38 -9.88
CA GLU A 124 -3.08 -16.37 -8.82
C GLU A 124 -1.68 -17.04 -8.84
N GLY A 125 -1.01 -17.10 -7.68
CA GLY A 125 0.36 -17.61 -7.55
C GLY A 125 1.48 -16.56 -7.63
N PHE A 126 1.21 -15.32 -8.06
CA PHE A 126 2.23 -14.26 -8.01
C PHE A 126 2.45 -13.74 -6.58
N SER A 127 3.70 -13.69 -6.12
CA SER A 127 4.08 -13.08 -4.84
C SER A 127 5.24 -12.09 -4.98
N PHE A 128 5.17 -10.98 -4.23
CA PHE A 128 6.26 -10.03 -4.08
C PHE A 128 7.33 -10.47 -3.09
N THR A 129 7.05 -11.45 -2.24
CA THR A 129 8.00 -11.96 -1.23
C THR A 129 9.07 -12.89 -1.83
N GLY A 130 8.99 -13.18 -3.13
CA GLY A 130 9.74 -14.27 -3.74
C GLY A 130 9.16 -15.63 -3.36
N ALA A 131 9.30 -16.61 -4.26
CA ALA A 131 9.19 -18.01 -3.90
C ALA A 131 10.41 -18.36 -3.04
N ALA A 132 10.32 -18.17 -1.74
CA ALA A 132 11.06 -19.04 -0.84
C ALA A 132 10.40 -20.41 -0.98
N ASP A 133 11.08 -21.32 -1.67
CA ASP A 133 10.82 -22.76 -1.85
C ASP A 133 10.74 -23.15 -3.33
N ALA A 134 11.93 -23.26 -3.94
CA ALA A 134 12.23 -24.23 -4.98
C ALA A 134 13.26 -25.21 -4.41
#